data_AF-A0A948B2M4-F1
#
_entry.id   AF-A0A948B2M4-F1
#
_cell.length_a   1.000
_cell.length_b   1.000
_cell.length_c   1.000
_cell.angle_alpha   90.00
_cell.angle_beta   90.00
_cell.angle_gamma   90.00
#
_symmetry.space_group_name_H-M   'P 1'
#
loop_
_entity.id
_entity.type
_entity.pdbx_description
1 polymer ?
#
loop_
_entity_poly.entity_id
_entity_poly.type
_entity_poly.pdbx_seq_one_letter_code
_entity_poly.pdbx_strand_id
1 'polypeptide(L)'
;MIRQIVVFLYHYLLAVGACLYLLTVGVFRSDRREILHEILFRLGWRKRPPPEPSGPPLLIPPIQVRELLPAESVFRLLEPDTTSGNVSGYELAIINALVVAVRPAACFEIGTFDGRTTINLAANAPVEGRIYTLDLPPEGLGHTRHS
;
A
#
# COMPACT_ATOMS: atom_id res chain seq x y z
N MET A 1 -35.50 -11.13 -18.99
CA MET A 1 -35.10 -12.38 -18.34
C MET A 1 -34.04 -13.16 -19.13
N ILE A 2 -34.31 -13.65 -20.35
CA ILE A 2 -33.33 -14.41 -21.16
C ILE A 2 -32.01 -13.66 -21.39
N ARG A 3 -32.07 -12.37 -21.75
CA ARG A 3 -30.87 -11.54 -21.96
C ARG A 3 -30.00 -11.40 -20.70
N GLN A 4 -30.60 -11.32 -19.52
CA GLN A 4 -29.86 -11.24 -18.25
C GLN A 4 -29.17 -12.57 -17.93
N ILE A 5 -29.83 -13.70 -18.23
CA ILE A 5 -29.28 -15.05 -18.06
C ILE A 5 -28.08 -15.27 -18.99
N VAL A 6 -28.19 -14.86 -20.26
CA VAL A 6 -27.09 -14.97 -21.23
C VAL A 6 -25.90 -14.11 -20.82
N VAL A 7 -26.14 -12.87 -20.39
CA VAL A 7 -25.08 -11.98 -19.89
C VAL A 7 -24.43 -12.58 -18.65
N PHE A 8 -25.21 -13.13 -17.71
CA PHE A 8 -24.69 -13.78 -16.52
C PHE A 8 -23.82 -15.01 -16.85
N LEU A 9 -24.31 -15.90 -17.74
CA LEU A 9 -23.56 -17.07 -18.22
C LEU A 9 -22.23 -16.68 -18.88
N TYR A 10 -22.23 -15.60 -19.68
CA TYR A 10 -21.02 -15.09 -20.30
C TYR A 10 -19.98 -14.63 -19.26
N HIS A 11 -20.40 -13.83 -18.27
CA HIS A 11 -19.51 -13.41 -17.18
C HIS A 11 -19.02 -14.59 -16.34
N TYR A 12 -19.87 -15.59 -16.13
CA TYR A 12 -19.51 -16.81 -15.41
C TYR A 12 -18.43 -17.61 -16.14
N LEU A 13 -18.59 -17.83 -17.46
CA LEU A 13 -17.59 -18.52 -18.27
C LEU A 13 -16.26 -17.75 -18.33
N LEU A 14 -16.31 -16.42 -18.46
CA LEU A 14 -15.12 -15.58 -18.38
C LEU A 14 -14.42 -15.71 -17.02
N ALA A 15 -15.18 -15.71 -15.92
CA ALA A 15 -14.62 -15.87 -14.58
C ALA A 15 -13.96 -17.24 -14.40
N VAL A 16 -14.58 -18.33 -14.89
CA VAL A 16 -13.97 -19.67 -14.88
C VAL A 16 -12.66 -19.69 -15.65
N GLY A 17 -12.64 -19.14 -16.87
CA GLY A 17 -11.42 -19.05 -17.67
C GLY A 17 -10.32 -18.21 -16.98
N ALA A 18 -10.69 -17.09 -16.38
CA ALA A 18 -9.77 -16.23 -15.63
C ALA A 18 -9.19 -16.95 -14.40
N CYS A 19 -10.00 -17.69 -13.65
CA CYS A 19 -9.55 -18.50 -12.52
C CYS A 19 -8.59 -19.62 -12.96
N LEU A 20 -8.90 -20.33 -14.04
CA LEU A 20 -8.01 -21.36 -14.59
C LEU A 20 -6.67 -20.77 -15.01
N TYR A 21 -6.68 -19.61 -15.68
CA TYR A 21 -5.45 -18.91 -16.05
C TYR A 21 -4.65 -18.46 -14.81
N LEU A 22 -5.30 -17.81 -13.84
CA LEU A 22 -4.67 -17.32 -12.60
C LEU A 22 -3.99 -18.45 -11.81
N LEU A 23 -4.65 -19.62 -11.70
CA LEU A 23 -4.19 -20.76 -10.92
C LEU A 23 -3.17 -21.65 -11.64
N THR A 24 -2.91 -21.42 -12.94
CA THR A 24 -1.96 -22.23 -13.73
C THR A 24 -0.76 -21.40 -14.19
N VAL A 25 -0.92 -20.64 -15.28
CA VAL A 25 0.15 -19.85 -15.91
C VAL A 25 0.34 -18.52 -15.19
N GLY A 26 -0.74 -17.94 -14.68
CA GLY A 26 -0.74 -16.64 -14.01
C GLY A 26 0.14 -16.61 -12.76
N VAL A 27 0.25 -17.70 -11.99
CA VAL A 27 1.00 -17.77 -10.73
C VAL A 27 2.49 -17.39 -10.88
N PHE A 28 3.06 -17.56 -12.08
CA PHE A 28 4.46 -17.25 -12.35
C PHE A 28 4.70 -15.75 -12.54
N ARG A 29 3.66 -14.93 -12.74
CA ARG A 29 3.79 -13.48 -12.90
C ARG A 29 3.41 -12.73 -11.62
N SER A 30 4.24 -11.78 -11.21
CA SER A 30 4.05 -11.00 -9.97
C SER A 30 2.72 -10.23 -9.94
N ASP A 31 2.35 -9.61 -11.05
CA ASP A 31 1.08 -8.87 -11.24
C ASP A 31 -0.16 -9.74 -11.00
N ARG A 32 -0.11 -11.03 -11.35
CA ARG A 32 -1.24 -11.95 -11.22
C ARG A 32 -1.32 -12.60 -9.83
N ARG A 33 -0.18 -12.71 -9.12
CA ARG A 33 -0.18 -13.16 -7.73
C ARG A 33 -0.90 -12.17 -6.80
N GLU A 34 -0.80 -10.88 -7.08
CA GLU A 34 -1.53 -9.84 -6.32
C GLU A 34 -3.05 -9.98 -6.45
N ILE A 35 -3.54 -10.24 -7.66
CA ILE A 35 -4.96 -10.51 -7.90
C ILE A 35 -5.43 -11.75 -7.12
N LEU A 36 -4.61 -12.80 -7.05
CA LEU A 36 -4.93 -14.00 -6.26
C LEU A 36 -5.03 -13.68 -4.76
N HIS A 37 -4.10 -12.87 -4.23
CA HIS A 37 -4.16 -12.41 -2.85
C HIS A 37 -5.41 -11.59 -2.55
N GLU A 38 -5.80 -10.69 -3.45
CA GLU A 38 -7.02 -9.89 -3.31
C GLU A 38 -8.30 -10.76 -3.33
N ILE A 39 -8.36 -11.76 -4.22
CA ILE A 39 -9.47 -12.72 -4.25
C ILE A 39 -9.56 -13.49 -2.94
N LEU A 40 -8.43 -14.02 -2.44
CA LEU A 40 -8.39 -14.74 -1.16
C LEU A 40 -8.81 -13.83 0.00
N PHE A 41 -8.31 -12.59 0.04
CA PHE A 41 -8.67 -11.61 1.05
C PHE A 41 -10.19 -11.36 1.08
N ARG A 42 -10.82 -11.16 -0.09
CA ARG A 42 -12.27 -10.98 -0.21
C ARG A 42 -13.08 -12.22 0.17
N LEU A 43 -12.54 -13.41 -0.04
CA LEU A 43 -13.13 -14.68 0.37
C LEU A 43 -12.93 -14.99 1.86
N GLY A 44 -12.44 -14.02 2.65
CA GLY A 44 -12.27 -14.17 4.09
C GLY A 44 -11.00 -14.89 4.49
N TRP A 45 -10.14 -15.25 3.54
CA TRP A 45 -8.77 -15.67 3.84
C TRP A 45 -7.94 -14.43 4.20
N ARG A 46 -8.13 -13.97 5.43
CA ARG A 46 -7.18 -13.07 6.07
C ARG A 46 -5.87 -13.82 6.23
N LYS A 47 -4.74 -13.19 5.90
CA LYS A 47 -3.43 -13.63 6.39
C LYS A 47 -3.64 -14.03 7.85
N ARG A 48 -3.24 -15.25 8.21
CA ARG A 48 -3.12 -15.70 9.60
C ARG A 48 -2.62 -14.50 10.40
N PRO A 49 -3.23 -14.13 11.55
CA PRO A 49 -2.68 -13.05 12.37
C PRO A 49 -1.17 -13.26 12.42
N PRO A 50 -0.37 -12.21 12.16
CA PRO A 50 1.07 -12.36 12.04
C PRO A 50 1.52 -13.26 13.18
N PRO A 51 2.30 -14.32 12.92
CA PRO A 51 2.78 -15.18 13.99
C PRO A 51 3.29 -14.25 15.10
N GLU A 52 2.96 -14.55 16.36
CA GLU A 52 3.47 -13.77 17.49
C GLU A 52 4.92 -13.42 17.18
N PRO A 53 5.30 -12.14 17.25
CA PRO A 53 6.52 -11.65 16.65
C PRO A 53 7.67 -12.57 17.06
N SER A 54 8.11 -13.41 16.12
CA SER A 54 9.19 -14.37 16.34
C SER A 54 10.56 -13.68 16.36
N GLY A 55 10.53 -12.34 16.31
CA GLY A 55 11.68 -11.47 16.48
C GLY A 55 11.85 -11.05 17.94
N PRO A 56 12.98 -10.41 18.27
CA PRO A 56 13.14 -9.78 19.57
C PRO A 56 11.96 -8.83 19.83
N PRO A 57 11.55 -8.65 21.10
CA PRO A 57 10.51 -7.69 21.44
C PRO A 57 10.84 -6.33 20.82
N LEU A 58 9.80 -5.65 20.33
CA LEU A 58 9.96 -4.30 19.79
C LEU A 58 10.69 -3.45 20.82
N LEU A 59 11.86 -2.93 20.45
CA LEU A 59 12.65 -2.04 21.32
C LEU A 59 11.93 -0.71 21.55
N ILE A 60 10.96 -0.38 20.69
CA ILE A 60 10.15 0.84 20.75
C ILE A 60 8.75 0.46 21.23
N PRO A 61 8.24 1.04 22.33
CA PRO A 61 6.90 0.75 22.81
C PRO A 61 5.85 1.23 21.81
N PRO A 62 4.76 0.46 21.58
CA PRO A 62 3.68 0.89 20.72
C PRO A 62 2.93 2.07 21.36
N ILE A 63 2.58 3.06 20.55
CA ILE A 63 1.74 4.20 20.94
C ILE A 63 0.49 4.22 20.08
N GLN A 64 -0.64 4.66 20.64
CA GLN A 64 -1.86 4.84 19.84
C GLN A 64 -1.78 6.14 19.03
N VAL A 65 -2.28 6.11 17.80
CA VAL A 65 -2.28 7.29 16.91
C VAL A 65 -2.97 8.50 17.56
N ARG A 66 -4.06 8.28 18.30
CA ARG A 66 -4.79 9.32 19.04
C ARG A 66 -4.00 9.96 20.19
N GLU A 67 -2.98 9.26 20.70
CA GLU A 67 -2.08 9.77 21.73
C GLU A 67 -0.95 10.59 21.10
N LEU A 68 -0.62 10.31 19.83
CA LEU A 68 0.42 11.01 19.08
C LEU A 68 -0.09 12.25 18.35
N LEU A 69 -1.33 12.23 17.85
CA LEU A 69 -1.89 13.27 16.99
C LEU A 69 -3.13 13.93 17.61
N PRO A 70 -3.34 15.24 17.39
CA PRO A 70 -4.58 15.89 17.75
C PRO A 70 -5.77 15.25 17.02
N ALA A 71 -6.91 15.15 17.71
CA ALA A 71 -8.13 14.51 17.18
C ALA A 71 -8.65 15.15 15.87
N GLU A 72 -8.35 16.42 15.62
CA GLU A 72 -8.87 17.20 14.48
C GLU A 72 -7.78 17.54 13.45
N SER A 73 -6.87 16.60 13.17
CA SER A 73 -5.84 16.83 12.15
C SER A 73 -6.43 16.77 10.74
N VAL A 74 -6.62 17.94 10.11
CA VAL A 74 -7.03 18.04 8.70
C VAL A 74 -5.80 18.03 7.81
N PHE A 75 -5.70 17.04 6.91
CA PHE A 75 -4.60 16.88 5.97
C PHE A 75 -5.12 16.59 4.56
N ARG A 76 -4.27 16.81 3.56
CA ARG A 76 -4.52 16.44 2.17
C ARG A 76 -4.07 15.00 1.93
N LEU A 77 -4.88 14.22 1.23
CA LEU A 77 -4.54 12.89 0.75
C LEU A 77 -4.57 12.90 -0.77
N LEU A 78 -3.42 12.74 -1.40
CA LEU A 78 -3.27 12.64 -2.85
C LEU A 78 -2.99 11.19 -3.24
N GLU A 79 -3.37 10.80 -4.46
CA GLU A 79 -3.20 9.43 -4.97
C GLU A 79 -3.73 8.36 -3.99
N PRO A 80 -5.06 8.31 -3.74
CA PRO A 80 -5.62 7.39 -2.75
C PRO A 80 -5.46 5.92 -3.14
N ASP A 81 -5.34 5.63 -4.44
CA ASP A 81 -5.10 4.29 -4.95
C ASP A 81 -3.71 3.79 -4.51
N THR A 82 -3.63 2.50 -4.17
CA THR A 82 -2.41 1.87 -3.67
C THR A 82 -1.99 0.76 -4.62
N THR A 83 -0.69 0.65 -4.86
CA THR A 83 -0.07 -0.48 -5.54
C THR A 83 0.86 -1.22 -4.59
N SER A 84 1.28 -2.41 -5.00
CA SER A 84 2.26 -3.21 -4.27
C SER A 84 3.59 -2.49 -4.15
N GLY A 85 4.11 -2.39 -2.93
CA GLY A 85 5.30 -1.60 -2.60
C GLY A 85 5.01 -0.22 -1.99
N ASN A 86 3.79 0.31 -2.15
CA ASN A 86 3.39 1.51 -1.42
C ASN A 86 3.12 1.23 0.06
N VAL A 87 3.20 2.28 0.87
CA VAL A 87 2.58 2.30 2.20
C VAL A 87 1.05 2.17 2.07
N SER A 88 0.41 1.60 3.08
CA SER A 88 -1.05 1.53 3.13
C SER A 88 -1.66 2.93 3.23
N GLY A 89 -2.92 3.08 2.82
CA GLY A 89 -3.64 4.35 2.98
C GLY A 89 -3.73 4.81 4.45
N TYR A 90 -3.76 3.87 5.40
CA TYR A 90 -3.76 4.19 6.83
C TYR A 90 -2.42 4.77 7.30
N GLU A 91 -1.31 4.16 6.90
CA GLU A 91 0.04 4.69 7.18
C GLU A 91 0.24 6.06 6.53
N LEU A 92 -0.19 6.21 5.27
CA LEU A 92 -0.10 7.49 4.55
C LEU A 92 -0.90 8.59 5.25
N ALA A 93 -2.09 8.29 5.75
CA ALA A 93 -2.90 9.22 6.53
C ALA A 93 -2.22 9.66 7.83
N ILE A 94 -1.60 8.71 8.55
CA ILE A 94 -0.83 9.01 9.77
C ILE A 94 0.37 9.92 9.44
N ILE A 95 1.13 9.59 8.39
CA ILE A 95 2.28 10.39 7.94
C ILE A 95 1.83 11.82 7.60
N ASN A 96 0.74 11.98 6.85
CA ASN A 96 0.23 13.29 6.47
C ASN A 96 -0.23 14.10 7.68
N ALA A 97 -0.96 13.47 8.61
CA ALA A 97 -1.37 14.12 9.84
C ALA A 97 -0.17 14.54 10.70
N LEU A 98 0.89 13.73 10.76
CA LEU A 98 2.15 14.08 11.43
C LEU A 98 2.82 15.29 10.81
N VAL A 99 2.89 15.37 9.47
CA VAL A 99 3.47 16.53 8.78
C VAL A 99 2.69 17.81 9.11
N VAL A 100 1.35 17.75 9.11
CA VAL A 100 0.52 18.91 9.48
C VAL A 100 0.73 19.32 10.94
N ALA A 101 0.79 18.35 11.85
CA ALA A 101 0.93 18.61 13.29
C ALA A 101 2.31 19.15 13.67
N VAL A 102 3.37 18.57 13.11
CA VAL A 102 4.77 18.92 13.42
C VAL A 102 5.25 20.15 12.64
N ARG A 103 4.69 20.39 11.45
CA ARG A 103 5.14 21.45 10.52
C ARG A 103 6.66 21.43 10.28
N PRO A 104 7.22 20.31 9.80
CA PRO A 104 8.66 20.15 9.68
C PRO A 104 9.28 21.14 8.69
N ALA A 105 10.45 21.66 9.01
CA ALA A 105 11.26 22.45 8.06
C ALA A 105 11.91 21.55 6.98
N ALA A 106 12.13 20.28 7.30
CA ALA A 106 12.67 19.30 6.37
C ALA A 106 12.08 17.90 6.62
N CYS A 107 11.76 17.19 5.54
CA CYS A 107 11.44 15.76 5.53
C CYS A 107 12.52 15.03 4.73
N PHE A 108 12.92 13.85 5.20
CA PHE A 108 13.83 12.97 4.48
C PHE A 108 13.16 11.60 4.30
N GLU A 109 12.99 11.18 3.05
CA GLU A 109 12.40 9.89 2.68
C GLU A 109 13.46 8.97 2.08
N ILE A 110 13.53 7.74 2.59
CA ILE A 110 14.42 6.67 2.10
C ILE A 110 13.56 5.61 1.43
N GLY A 111 13.80 5.34 0.14
CA GLY A 111 12.99 4.48 -0.69
C GLY A 111 11.72 5.19 -1.15
N THR A 112 11.80 5.91 -2.26
CA THR A 112 10.73 6.77 -2.77
C THR A 112 9.79 6.03 -3.73
N PHE A 113 10.24 4.93 -4.33
CA PHE A 113 9.48 4.10 -5.25
C PHE A 113 8.79 4.93 -6.35
N ASP A 114 7.47 5.05 -6.33
CA ASP A 114 6.66 5.82 -7.29
C ASP A 114 6.40 7.27 -6.86
N GLY A 115 6.92 7.70 -5.71
CA GLY A 115 6.79 9.05 -5.18
C GLY A 115 5.46 9.36 -4.50
N ARG A 116 4.58 8.36 -4.31
CA ARG A 116 3.25 8.57 -3.68
C ARG A 116 3.34 9.17 -2.28
N THR A 117 4.29 8.72 -1.47
CA THR A 117 4.53 9.30 -0.15
C THR A 117 5.14 10.70 -0.28
N THR A 118 6.13 10.89 -1.15
CA THR A 118 6.78 12.21 -1.39
C THR A 118 5.79 13.32 -1.75
N ILE A 119 4.87 13.07 -2.68
CA ILE A 119 3.89 14.10 -3.10
C ILE A 119 2.93 14.44 -1.95
N ASN A 120 2.60 13.46 -1.11
CA ASN A 120 1.77 13.65 0.07
C ASN A 120 2.50 14.43 1.17
N LEU A 121 3.81 14.19 1.37
CA LEU A 121 4.66 15.03 2.21
C LEU A 121 4.64 16.48 1.70
N ALA A 122 4.80 16.69 0.39
CA ALA A 122 4.84 18.03 -0.22
C ALA A 122 3.50 18.77 -0.08
N ALA A 123 2.40 18.03 -0.22
CA ALA A 123 1.07 18.59 -0.07
C ALA A 123 0.75 19.00 1.38
N ASN A 124 1.44 18.48 2.39
CA ASN A 124 1.11 18.77 3.79
C ASN A 124 2.18 19.59 4.52
N ALA A 125 3.40 19.66 3.97
CA ALA A 125 4.51 20.44 4.53
C ALA A 125 4.26 21.96 4.46
N PRO A 126 4.94 22.75 5.31
CA PRO A 126 5.00 24.21 5.15
C PRO A 126 5.54 24.61 3.76
N VAL A 127 5.15 25.80 3.29
CA VAL A 127 5.59 26.33 1.97
C VAL A 127 7.11 26.41 1.85
N GLU A 128 7.79 26.76 2.95
CA GLU A 128 9.26 26.83 3.02
C GLU A 128 9.92 25.48 3.38
N GLY A 129 9.11 24.45 3.61
CA GLY A 129 9.58 23.11 3.94
C GLY A 129 10.27 22.44 2.76
N ARG A 130 11.30 21.63 3.04
CA ARG A 130 12.04 20.89 2.02
C ARG A 130 11.83 19.40 2.16
N ILE A 131 11.72 18.70 1.03
CA ILE A 131 11.63 17.25 1.01
C ILE A 131 12.83 16.72 0.26
N TYR A 132 13.59 15.89 0.96
CA TYR A 132 14.73 15.17 0.42
C TYR A 132 14.31 13.73 0.23
N THR A 133 14.64 13.18 -0.92
CA THR A 133 14.40 11.78 -1.25
C THR A 133 15.74 11.10 -1.52
N LEU A 134 15.85 9.85 -1.10
CA LEU A 134 16.96 8.98 -1.42
C LEU A 134 16.40 7.65 -1.88
N ASP A 135 16.69 7.28 -3.12
CA ASP A 135 16.35 5.98 -3.66
C ASP A 135 17.57 5.33 -4.32
N LEU A 136 17.51 4.02 -4.48
CA LEU A 136 18.51 3.27 -5.23
C LEU A 136 18.40 3.60 -6.73
N PRO A 137 19.53 3.59 -7.45
CA PRO A 137 19.53 3.77 -8.88
C PRO A 137 18.74 2.63 -9.57
N PRO A 138 17.97 2.90 -10.64
CA PRO A 138 17.14 1.90 -11.33
C PRO A 138 17.94 0.66 -11.77
N GLU A 139 19.21 0.85 -12.11
CA GLU A 139 20.12 -0.20 -12.59
C GLU A 139 20.43 -1.25 -11.51
N GLY A 140 20.21 -0.94 -10.22
CA GLY A 140 20.46 -1.82 -9.08
C GLY A 140 19.27 -2.68 -8.66
N LEU A 141 18.06 -2.42 -9.18
CA LEU A 141 16.81 -3.08 -8.74
C LEU A 141 16.80 -4.60 -8.99
N GLY A 142 17.52 -5.08 -10.01
CA GLY A 142 17.64 -6.53 -10.26
C GLY A 142 18.48 -7.29 -9.23
N HIS A 143 19.27 -6.57 -8.42
CA HIS A 143 20.16 -7.15 -7.41
C HIS A 143 19.56 -7.12 -5.99
N THR A 144 18.43 -6.43 -5.80
CA THR A 144 17.70 -6.44 -4.53
C THR A 144 16.89 -7.73 -4.40
N ARG A 145 17.16 -8.53 -3.37
CA ARG A 145 16.38 -9.73 -3.06
C ARG A 145 14.96 -9.33 -2.65
N HIS A 146 13.99 -9.56 -3.54
CA HIS A 146 12.58 -9.57 -3.17
C HIS A 146 12.31 -10.86 -2.39
N SER A 147 12.35 -10.79 -1.06
CA SER A 147 11.93 -11.86 -0.15
C SER A 147 10.41 -11.99 -0.09
#